data_AF-A0A643C522-F1
#
_entry.id   AF-A0A643C522-F1
#
_cell.length_a   1.000
_cell.length_b   1.000
_cell.length_c   1.000
_cell.angle_alpha   90.00
_cell.angle_beta   90.00
_cell.angle_gamma   90.00
#
_symmetry.space_group_name_H-M   'P 1'
#
loop_
_entity.id
_entity.type
_entity.pdbx_description
1 polymer ?
#
loop_
_entity_poly.entity_id
_entity_poly.type
_entity_poly.pdbx_seq_one_letter_code
_entity_poly.pdbx_strand_id
1 'polypeptide(L)'
;MWDVSAFGLKVLSTKGCGVHGTWCEAASLKNDCNLPMHKMLNTDLSRILKSPEMQRSFQEPRKKIHHRLLQKNPLKNLRIMLKLNPYAKTMHWNIIPHQAKYHKVQVDKAALEAKSDEKGVPGKKPVVV
;
A
#
# COMPACT_ATOMS: atom_id res chain seq x y z
N MET A 1 37.89 30.11 -29.51
CA MET A 1 37.50 30.03 -30.93
C MET A 1 38.51 29.14 -31.60
N TRP A 2 38.12 27.99 -32.16
CA TRP A 2 39.07 27.13 -32.85
C TRP A 2 39.39 27.75 -34.21
N ASP A 3 40.67 27.80 -34.58
CA ASP A 3 41.09 28.30 -35.89
C ASP A 3 40.61 27.36 -36.99
N VAL A 4 40.28 27.88 -38.17
CA VAL A 4 39.70 27.07 -39.28
C VAL A 4 40.65 25.94 -39.70
N SER A 5 41.96 26.12 -39.54
CA SER A 5 42.97 25.07 -39.75
C SER A 5 42.81 23.89 -38.77
N ALA A 6 42.40 24.14 -37.52
CA ALA A 6 42.20 23.12 -36.51
C ALA A 6 40.87 22.34 -36.68
N PHE A 7 39.85 22.94 -37.29
CA PHE A 7 38.53 22.32 -37.50
C PHE A 7 38.33 21.79 -38.94
N GLY A 8 38.98 22.41 -39.93
CA GLY A 8 38.86 22.12 -41.36
C GLY A 8 39.36 20.75 -41.78
N LEU A 9 40.23 20.12 -40.98
CA LEU A 9 40.59 18.71 -41.15
C LEU A 9 39.42 17.74 -40.87
N LYS A 10 38.26 18.23 -40.42
CA LYS A 10 37.13 17.41 -39.95
C LYS A 10 35.84 17.51 -40.77
N VAL A 11 35.69 18.47 -41.69
CA VAL A 11 34.37 18.77 -42.31
C VAL A 11 34.28 18.48 -43.82
N LEU A 12 35.38 18.35 -44.57
CA LEU A 12 35.30 18.21 -46.05
C LEU A 12 36.22 17.15 -46.69
N SER A 13 36.73 16.18 -45.92
CA SER A 13 37.56 15.10 -46.46
C SER A 13 37.22 13.80 -45.77
N THR A 14 36.87 12.77 -46.55
CA THR A 14 36.84 11.37 -46.09
C THR A 14 38.21 10.89 -45.60
N LYS A 15 39.28 11.70 -45.71
CA LYS A 15 40.59 11.51 -45.09
C LYS A 15 40.81 12.58 -44.03
N GLY A 16 40.34 12.37 -42.80
CA GLY A 16 40.21 13.48 -41.85
C GLY A 16 40.23 13.12 -40.37
N CYS A 17 41.21 12.33 -39.91
CA CYS A 17 41.52 12.16 -38.48
C CYS A 17 42.97 11.68 -38.29
N GLY A 18 43.97 12.51 -38.56
CA GLY A 18 45.39 12.11 -38.51
C GLY A 18 45.85 11.48 -37.19
N VAL A 19 45.36 12.00 -36.04
CA VAL A 19 45.84 11.59 -34.70
C VAL A 19 45.05 10.44 -34.09
N HIS A 20 43.74 10.35 -34.36
CA HIS A 20 42.85 9.39 -33.68
C HIS A 20 42.15 8.41 -34.63
N GLY A 21 42.10 8.64 -35.93
CA GLY A 21 41.35 7.80 -36.87
C GLY A 21 39.82 7.98 -36.80
N THR A 22 39.09 7.13 -37.51
CA THR A 22 37.64 6.94 -37.43
C THR A 22 37.34 5.48 -37.07
N TRP A 23 36.08 5.08 -36.92
CA TRP A 23 35.76 3.67 -36.65
C TRP A 23 36.05 2.75 -37.85
N CYS A 24 36.13 3.31 -39.05
CA CYS A 24 36.39 2.59 -40.30
C CYS A 24 37.88 2.60 -40.67
N GLU A 25 38.63 3.63 -40.26
CA GLU A 25 40.03 3.84 -40.65
C GLU A 25 40.91 4.13 -39.43
N ALA A 26 42.03 3.43 -39.30
CA ALA A 26 43.00 3.64 -38.21
C ALA A 26 43.72 5.00 -38.33
N ALA A 27 44.28 5.48 -37.21
CA ALA A 27 45.02 6.74 -37.19
C ALA A 27 46.27 6.68 -38.10
N SER A 28 46.48 7.70 -38.93
CA SER A 28 47.65 7.76 -39.82
C SER A 28 48.93 8.17 -39.11
N LEU A 29 48.85 8.92 -38.00
CA LEU A 29 50.02 9.45 -37.28
C LEU A 29 50.38 8.65 -36.03
N LYS A 30 49.47 7.84 -35.50
CA LYS A 30 49.67 7.08 -34.26
C LYS A 30 49.48 5.58 -34.52
N ASN A 31 50.54 4.81 -34.29
CA ASN A 31 50.54 3.36 -34.53
C ASN A 31 49.49 2.66 -33.64
N ASP A 32 48.76 1.70 -34.23
CA ASP A 32 47.77 0.81 -33.61
C ASP A 32 46.68 1.49 -32.77
N CYS A 33 46.30 2.72 -33.12
CA CYS A 33 45.25 3.47 -32.43
C CYS A 33 43.96 3.55 -33.25
N ASN A 34 42.91 2.89 -32.74
CA ASN A 34 41.53 3.02 -33.21
C ASN A 34 40.65 3.65 -32.11
N LEU A 35 39.54 4.26 -32.48
CA LEU A 35 38.56 4.79 -31.54
C LEU A 35 37.96 3.65 -30.71
N PRO A 36 37.71 3.87 -29.41
CA PRO A 36 36.92 2.94 -28.62
C PRO A 36 35.54 2.75 -29.26
N MET A 37 35.14 1.49 -29.43
CA MET A 37 33.80 1.18 -29.90
C MET A 37 32.79 1.55 -28.82
N HIS A 38 31.78 2.33 -29.20
CA HIS A 38 30.65 2.59 -28.31
C HIS A 38 29.99 1.29 -27.87
N LYS A 39 29.52 1.25 -26.61
CA LYS A 39 28.77 0.09 -26.11
C LYS A 39 27.31 0.10 -26.56
N MET A 40 26.78 1.25 -26.95
CA MET A 40 25.39 1.44 -27.37
C MET A 40 25.31 2.38 -28.57
N LEU A 41 24.70 1.91 -29.67
CA LEU A 41 24.43 2.69 -30.91
C LEU A 41 23.53 3.88 -30.66
N ASN A 42 22.39 3.63 -30.00
CA ASN A 42 21.41 4.64 -29.67
C ASN A 42 21.45 4.90 -28.16
N THR A 43 21.83 6.12 -27.76
CA THR A 43 21.87 6.54 -26.35
C THR A 43 20.51 7.05 -25.85
N ASP A 44 19.58 7.37 -26.74
CA ASP A 44 18.24 7.82 -26.37
C ASP A 44 17.34 6.65 -25.96
N LEU A 45 17.37 6.36 -24.65
CA LEU A 45 16.52 5.36 -24.00
C LEU A 45 15.04 5.72 -24.07
N SER A 46 14.69 7.01 -24.07
CA SER A 46 13.28 7.43 -24.08
C SER A 46 12.60 7.02 -25.38
N ARG A 47 13.31 7.14 -26.50
CA ARG A 47 12.83 6.69 -27.81
C ARG A 47 12.67 5.16 -27.87
N ILE A 48 13.65 4.41 -27.37
CA ILE A 48 13.62 2.94 -27.37
C ILE A 48 12.48 2.42 -26.50
N LEU A 49 12.33 2.94 -25.28
CA LEU A 49 11.29 2.49 -24.35
C LEU A 49 9.87 2.82 -24.83
N LYS A 50 9.69 3.91 -25.58
CA LYS A 50 8.39 4.32 -26.13
C LYS A 50 8.09 3.76 -27.52
N SER A 51 8.99 2.94 -28.08
CA SER A 51 8.83 2.33 -29.40
C SER A 51 7.66 1.33 -29.42
N PRO A 52 6.87 1.27 -30.51
CA PRO A 52 5.72 0.36 -30.60
C PRO A 52 6.13 -1.11 -30.56
N GLU A 53 7.33 -1.45 -31.03
CA GLU A 53 7.89 -2.80 -31.00
C GLU A 53 8.04 -3.30 -29.56
N MET A 54 8.58 -2.46 -28.66
CA MET A 54 8.70 -2.81 -27.25
C MET A 54 7.35 -2.80 -26.54
N GLN A 55 6.53 -1.77 -26.77
CA GLN A 55 5.25 -1.62 -26.07
C GLN A 55 4.25 -2.75 -26.35
N ARG A 56 4.31 -3.40 -27.53
CA ARG A 56 3.50 -4.60 -27.85
C ARG A 56 3.76 -5.78 -26.93
N SER A 57 4.97 -5.90 -26.40
CA SER A 57 5.36 -7.01 -25.52
C SER A 57 5.08 -6.75 -24.03
N PHE A 58 4.85 -5.49 -23.64
CA PHE A 58 4.64 -5.14 -22.24
C PHE A 58 3.19 -5.43 -21.80
N GLN A 59 3.06 -5.87 -20.54
CA GLN A 59 1.78 -5.87 -19.84
C GLN A 59 1.48 -4.48 -19.25
N GLU A 60 0.21 -4.23 -18.95
CA GLU A 60 -0.21 -2.99 -18.32
C GLU A 60 0.56 -2.71 -17.02
N PRO A 61 1.04 -1.47 -16.80
CA PRO A 61 1.76 -1.14 -15.58
C PRO A 61 0.91 -1.31 -14.32
N ARG A 62 1.39 -2.12 -13.36
CA ARG A 62 0.77 -2.27 -12.05
C ARG A 62 1.18 -1.13 -11.12
N LYS A 63 0.49 0.01 -11.20
CA LYS A 63 0.81 1.23 -10.43
C LYS A 63 0.20 1.27 -9.01
N LYS A 64 -0.48 0.21 -8.57
CA LYS A 64 -1.14 0.18 -7.26
C LYS A 64 -0.13 -0.08 -6.15
N ILE A 65 0.11 0.92 -5.32
CA ILE A 65 0.94 0.80 -4.11
C ILE A 65 0.04 0.30 -2.98
N HIS A 66 0.31 -0.90 -2.48
CA HIS A 66 -0.38 -1.47 -1.32
C HIS A 66 0.32 -1.05 -0.03
N HIS A 67 -0.21 -0.02 0.63
CA HIS A 67 0.29 0.38 1.95
C HIS A 67 -0.15 -0.58 3.04
N ARG A 68 0.64 -0.63 4.13
CA ARG A 68 0.28 -1.40 5.33
C ARG A 68 -1.02 -0.83 5.92
N LEU A 69 -2.04 -1.68 6.04
CA LEU A 69 -3.27 -1.33 6.75
C LEU A 69 -3.07 -1.51 8.26
N LEU A 70 -3.58 -0.56 9.04
CA LEU A 70 -3.61 -0.68 10.50
C LEU A 70 -4.63 -1.76 10.89
N GLN A 71 -4.16 -2.79 11.59
CA GLN A 71 -5.02 -3.82 12.17
C GLN A 71 -5.68 -3.26 13.43
N LYS A 72 -6.98 -3.01 13.38
CA LYS A 72 -7.75 -2.64 14.59
C LYS A 72 -8.33 -3.89 15.23
N ASN A 73 -8.42 -3.87 16.56
CA ASN A 73 -8.94 -5.00 17.32
C ASN A 73 -10.44 -5.23 17.05
N PRO A 74 -10.87 -6.41 16.56
CA PRO A 74 -12.27 -6.70 16.22
C PRO A 74 -13.19 -6.73 17.44
N LEU A 75 -12.70 -7.18 18.61
CA LEU A 75 -13.49 -7.21 19.85
C LEU A 75 -13.88 -5.80 20.31
N LYS A 76 -13.05 -4.80 19.97
CA LYS A 76 -13.29 -3.39 20.29
C LYS A 76 -13.98 -2.63 19.14
N ASN A 77 -13.86 -3.11 17.90
CA ASN A 77 -14.41 -2.43 16.71
C ASN A 77 -15.42 -3.30 15.96
N LEU A 78 -16.70 -3.00 16.14
CA LEU A 78 -17.81 -3.75 15.55
C LEU A 78 -17.71 -3.86 14.01
N ARG A 79 -17.33 -2.81 13.29
CA ARG A 79 -17.29 -2.85 11.82
C ARG A 79 -16.27 -3.87 11.30
N ILE A 80 -15.14 -4.00 11.99
CA ILE A 80 -14.12 -4.99 11.64
C ILE A 80 -14.58 -6.39 12.05
N MET A 81 -15.22 -6.53 13.22
CA MET A 81 -15.84 -7.80 13.60
C MET A 81 -16.84 -8.28 12.54
N LEU A 82 -17.69 -7.39 12.04
CA LEU A 82 -18.69 -7.72 11.01
C LEU A 82 -18.06 -8.05 9.66
N LYS A 83 -16.97 -7.36 9.29
CA LYS A 83 -16.22 -7.67 8.06
C LYS A 83 -15.58 -9.06 8.11
N LEU A 84 -15.09 -9.47 9.29
CA LEU A 84 -14.46 -10.77 9.51
C LEU A 84 -15.50 -11.89 9.71
N ASN A 85 -16.53 -11.62 10.51
CA ASN A 85 -17.58 -12.56 10.87
C ASN A 85 -18.97 -11.90 10.72
N PRO A 86 -19.70 -12.14 9.62
CA PRO A 86 -21.03 -11.57 9.42
C PRO A 86 -22.05 -12.11 10.42
N TYR A 87 -21.89 -13.34 10.91
CA TYR A 87 -22.77 -13.95 11.92
C TYR A 87 -22.66 -13.29 13.30
N ALA A 88 -21.57 -12.57 13.58
CA ALA A 88 -21.46 -11.79 14.81
C ALA A 88 -22.60 -10.77 14.95
N LYS A 89 -23.16 -10.29 13.83
CA LYS A 89 -24.35 -9.43 13.82
C LYS A 89 -25.52 -10.14 14.48
N THR A 90 -25.96 -11.27 13.91
CA THR A 90 -27.14 -12.02 14.36
C THR A 90 -26.97 -12.51 15.80
N MET A 91 -25.78 -12.99 16.15
CA MET A 91 -25.46 -13.38 17.53
C MET A 91 -25.68 -12.22 18.51
N HIS A 92 -25.14 -11.03 18.20
CA HIS A 92 -25.31 -9.85 19.05
C HIS A 92 -26.79 -9.43 19.18
N TRP A 93 -27.53 -9.43 18.07
CA TRP A 93 -28.98 -9.13 18.06
C TRP A 93 -29.80 -10.08 18.93
N ASN A 94 -29.41 -11.35 19.02
CA ASN A 94 -30.13 -12.34 19.82
C ASN A 94 -29.75 -12.26 21.30
N ILE A 95 -28.48 -11.97 21.61
CA ILE A 95 -27.96 -11.95 22.99
C ILE A 95 -28.51 -10.77 23.80
N ILE A 96 -28.55 -9.56 23.24
CA ILE A 96 -29.01 -8.36 23.96
C ILE A 96 -30.44 -8.51 24.53
N PRO A 97 -31.47 -8.83 23.73
CA PRO A 97 -32.83 -8.96 24.24
C PRO A 97 -32.96 -10.16 25.17
N HIS A 98 -32.20 -11.24 24.93
CA HIS A 98 -32.14 -12.36 25.84
C HIS A 98 -31.66 -11.89 27.22
N GLN A 99 -30.48 -11.28 27.32
CA GLN A 99 -29.92 -10.77 28.57
C GLN A 99 -30.89 -9.80 29.29
N ALA A 100 -31.48 -8.85 28.56
CA ALA A 100 -32.45 -7.92 29.14
C ALA A 100 -33.65 -8.65 29.80
N LYS A 101 -34.16 -9.73 29.19
CA LYS A 101 -35.22 -10.56 29.78
C LYS A 101 -34.76 -11.23 31.07
N TYR A 102 -33.57 -11.84 31.08
CA TYR A 102 -33.03 -12.47 32.29
C TYR A 102 -32.84 -11.47 33.43
N HIS A 103 -32.29 -10.28 33.14
CA HIS A 103 -32.15 -9.22 34.15
C HIS A 103 -33.50 -8.76 34.70
N LYS A 104 -34.51 -8.59 33.84
CA LYS A 104 -35.86 -8.21 34.28
C LYS A 104 -36.45 -9.26 35.24
N VAL A 105 -36.36 -10.54 34.89
CA VAL A 105 -36.86 -11.63 35.75
C VAL A 105 -36.16 -11.64 37.11
N GLN A 106 -34.85 -11.39 37.16
CA GLN A 106 -34.11 -11.30 38.42
C GLN A 106 -34.55 -10.11 39.28
N VAL A 107 -34.77 -8.95 38.67
CA VAL A 107 -35.24 -7.74 39.36
C VAL A 107 -36.66 -7.94 39.89
N ASP A 108 -37.56 -8.48 39.08
CA ASP A 108 -38.95 -8.77 39.48
C ASP A 108 -38.98 -9.77 40.64
N LYS A 109 -38.13 -10.81 40.61
CA LYS A 109 -37.98 -11.78 41.69
C LYS A 109 -37.47 -11.12 42.98
N ALA A 110 -36.40 -10.32 42.89
CA ALA A 110 -35.85 -9.60 44.04
C ALA A 110 -36.86 -8.61 44.65
N ALA A 111 -37.66 -7.95 43.81
CA ALA A 111 -38.72 -7.04 44.24
C ALA A 111 -39.88 -7.78 44.95
N LEU A 112 -40.19 -9.01 44.55
CA LEU A 112 -41.17 -9.85 45.24
C LEU A 112 -40.65 -10.31 46.62
N GLU A 113 -39.39 -10.74 46.69
CA GLU A 113 -38.73 -11.13 47.95
C GLU A 113 -38.69 -9.98 48.96
N ALA A 114 -38.30 -8.77 48.53
CA ALA A 114 -38.34 -7.58 49.39
C ALA A 114 -39.75 -7.24 49.92
N LYS A 115 -40.79 -7.46 49.10
CA LYS A 115 -42.20 -7.25 49.51
C LYS A 115 -42.71 -8.32 50.47
N SER A 116 -42.16 -9.53 50.44
CA SER A 116 -42.51 -10.57 51.43
C SER A 116 -41.90 -10.29 52.79
N ASP A 117 -40.70 -9.71 52.85
CA ASP A 117 -40.04 -9.36 54.12
C ASP A 117 -40.78 -8.24 54.87
N GLU A 118 -41.37 -7.27 54.15
CA GLU A 118 -42.17 -6.20 54.76
C GLU A 118 -43.52 -6.66 55.36
N LYS A 119 -44.10 -7.76 54.87
CA LYS A 119 -45.38 -8.30 55.37
C LYS A 119 -45.24 -9.21 56.60
N GLY A 120 -44.01 -9.52 57.02
CA GLY A 120 -43.72 -10.45 58.11
C GLY A 120 -43.69 -9.88 59.54
N VAL A 121 -43.97 -8.58 59.75
CA VAL A 121 -43.95 -7.97 61.10
C VAL A 121 -45.37 -7.70 61.63
N PRO A 122 -45.99 -8.62 62.39
CA PRO A 122 -47.23 -8.34 63.12
C PRO A 122 -46.94 -7.49 64.36
N GLY A 123 -47.72 -6.41 64.51
CA GLY A 123 -47.50 -5.36 65.51
C GLY A 123 -47.45 -5.84 66.97
N LYS A 124 -46.41 -5.40 67.68
CA LYS A 124 -46.38 -5.39 69.14
C LYS A 124 -47.26 -4.24 69.63
N LYS A 125 -48.36 -4.54 70.32
CA LYS A 125 -49.20 -3.54 71.00
C LYS A 125 -48.36 -2.82 72.08
N PRO A 126 -48.48 -1.50 72.25
CA PRO A 126 -47.80 -0.81 73.33
C PRO A 126 -48.46 -1.20 74.66
N VAL A 127 -47.66 -1.71 75.60
CA VAL A 127 -48.08 -1.90 76.99
C VAL A 127 -47.98 -0.55 77.68
N VAL A 128 -49.10 -0.04 78.17
CA VAL A 128 -49.18 1.10 79.08
C VAL A 128 -49.09 0.56 80.51
N VAL A 129 -48.03 0.96 81.22
CA VAL A 129 -47.94 1.03 82.69
C VAL A 129 -47.18 2.29 83.03
#